data_AF-A0A2D5W3Y1-F1
#
_entry.id   AF-A0A2D5W3Y1-F1
#
_cell.length_a   1.000
_cell.length_b   1.000
_cell.length_c   1.000
_cell.angle_alpha   90.00
_cell.angle_beta   90.00
_cell.angle_gamma   90.00
#
_symmetry.space_group_name_H-M   'P 1'
#
loop_
_entity.id
_entity.type
_entity.pdbx_description
1 polymer ?
#
loop_
_entity_poly.entity_id
_entity_poly.type
_entity_poly.pdbx_seq_one_letter_code
_entity_poly.pdbx_strand_id
1 'polypeptide(L)'
;MKWVHGIILFAAGCMLWVIALGIPDYLRAMSPEVLAMAKSEPGLESESSSLLSLHQPGVSQILIRAAQIARTPDVERLVVSFERYEVSYPSHVRQGHAQGVFEPVLTELPGEIDNVMEWMMRRSVRRTLGSVHGSGDPGLQFSLRVGSHPWNFQWFEAPGKPGGQVMESLLILWDLLEQGGHLSDSLKDYLRQCLLDLNEAPNLASFESACADLLSLARRMNWGQLSAFMGKISGPKVLQALAAEAAVDSDRMAVFAASLWFAEEPERLAEYYQRFPETAFLDLGCALRYGQGGVSYLLERFKPLVPSKSLHGQLGGYCSAMLGNLGARVAFVAHPYPILLRWLCMAMGLLCWLRCLNLLPILSPWGQSDKAIDWRRTVTWTAMTTLLAIVCAEPFLAQDSESSQNFTTWSFPVLVDHEDQAFGPMMDTQFSQVTFLALGVFFLIQVGIYVLCLIKLKEIQKQSLDSQLKLRLLDNEDNMFDAGLYVGLAGTVLSLVCLALGIIKPGLMAAYASTLFGIIFVSVLKILHVRPYRRQLILEEAAPPA
;
A
#
# COMPACT_ATOMS: atom_id res chain seq x y z
N MET A 1 -38.76 -24.57 23.08
CA MET A 1 -38.36 -25.01 21.72
C MET A 1 -37.82 -23.87 20.85
N LYS A 2 -38.61 -22.82 20.51
CA LYS A 2 -38.15 -21.72 19.63
C LYS A 2 -36.95 -20.93 20.18
N TRP A 3 -36.92 -20.66 21.48
CA TRP A 3 -35.80 -19.97 22.16
C TRP A 3 -34.48 -20.76 22.08
N VAL A 4 -34.54 -22.09 22.27
CA VAL A 4 -33.36 -22.95 22.16
C VAL A 4 -32.81 -22.95 20.72
N HIS A 5 -33.68 -22.98 19.72
CA HIS A 5 -33.26 -22.86 18.32
C HIS A 5 -32.65 -21.48 17.99
N GLY A 6 -33.18 -20.41 18.58
CA GLY A 6 -32.60 -19.07 18.48
C GLY A 6 -31.18 -19.01 19.05
N ILE A 7 -30.97 -19.56 20.25
CA ILE A 7 -29.66 -19.61 20.90
C ILE A 7 -28.66 -20.42 20.06
N ILE A 8 -29.06 -21.57 19.51
CA ILE A 8 -28.22 -22.39 18.65
C ILE A 8 -27.84 -21.63 17.37
N LEU A 9 -28.79 -20.97 16.72
CA LEU A 9 -28.54 -20.15 15.53
C LEU A 9 -27.63 -18.96 15.83
N PHE A 10 -27.78 -18.33 16.98
CA PHE A 10 -26.91 -17.25 17.41
C PHE A 10 -25.48 -17.73 17.62
N ALA A 11 -25.30 -18.84 18.35
CA ALA A 11 -23.99 -19.45 18.59
C ALA A 11 -23.32 -19.89 17.27
N ALA A 12 -24.08 -20.50 16.35
CA ALA A 12 -23.58 -20.87 15.02
C ALA A 12 -23.17 -19.63 14.20
N GLY A 13 -23.95 -18.54 14.28
CA GLY A 13 -23.60 -17.26 13.65
C GLY A 13 -22.29 -16.68 14.18
N CYS A 14 -22.13 -16.66 15.51
CA CYS A 14 -20.88 -16.20 16.14
C CYS A 14 -19.67 -17.06 15.73
N MET A 15 -19.82 -18.39 15.71
CA MET A 15 -18.76 -19.30 15.31
C MET A 15 -18.32 -19.07 13.85
N LEU A 16 -19.28 -18.90 12.93
CA LEU A 16 -19.00 -18.60 11.52
C LEU A 16 -18.30 -17.25 11.33
N TRP A 17 -18.64 -16.25 12.14
CA TRP A 17 -17.96 -14.95 12.13
C TRP A 17 -16.52 -15.04 12.66
N VAL A 18 -16.27 -15.83 13.71
CA VAL A 18 -14.92 -16.08 14.20
C VAL A 18 -14.07 -16.78 13.12
N ILE A 19 -14.65 -17.77 12.42
CA ILE A 19 -14.00 -18.45 11.29
C ILE A 19 -13.70 -17.46 10.16
N ALA A 20 -14.65 -16.61 9.79
CA ALA A 20 -14.47 -15.63 8.73
C ALA A 20 -13.38 -14.60 9.05
N LEU A 21 -13.37 -14.08 10.27
CA LEU A 21 -12.35 -13.12 10.73
C LEU A 21 -10.96 -13.77 10.86
N GLY A 22 -10.91 -15.06 11.17
CA GLY A 22 -9.67 -15.84 11.21
C GLY A 22 -9.09 -16.23 9.85
N ILE A 23 -9.77 -15.94 8.73
CA ILE A 23 -9.21 -16.05 7.37
C ILE A 23 -8.57 -14.70 7.02
N PRO A 24 -7.24 -14.58 7.01
CA PRO A 24 -6.58 -13.29 7.01
C PRO A 24 -6.13 -12.91 5.59
N ASP A 25 -7.06 -13.02 4.62
CA ASP A 25 -6.87 -12.68 3.20
C ASP A 25 -7.87 -11.58 2.81
N TYR A 26 -7.38 -10.50 2.21
CA TYR A 26 -8.18 -9.34 1.79
C TYR A 26 -8.04 -9.13 0.28
N LEU A 27 -9.01 -8.45 -0.36
CA LEU A 27 -8.95 -8.21 -1.80
C LEU A 27 -7.73 -7.37 -2.16
N ARG A 28 -7.49 -6.27 -1.43
CA ARG A 28 -6.41 -5.32 -1.73
C ARG A 28 -5.20 -5.38 -0.80
N ALA A 29 -5.28 -6.10 0.30
CA ALA A 29 -4.21 -6.15 1.29
C ALA A 29 -3.88 -7.58 1.70
N MET A 30 -2.74 -7.74 2.36
CA MET A 30 -2.30 -9.00 2.92
C MET A 30 -2.12 -8.88 4.43
N SER A 31 -2.35 -9.96 5.16
CA SER A 31 -2.09 -9.99 6.59
C SER A 31 -0.63 -10.38 6.89
N PRO A 32 -0.08 -9.91 8.03
CA PRO A 32 1.27 -10.30 8.46
C PRO A 32 1.40 -11.79 8.82
N GLU A 33 0.29 -12.50 9.01
CA GLU A 33 0.26 -13.94 9.34
C GLU A 33 0.49 -14.83 8.14
N VAL A 34 -0.06 -14.47 6.98
CA VAL A 34 0.22 -15.20 5.72
C VAL A 34 1.69 -15.04 5.38
N LEU A 35 2.24 -13.85 5.61
CA LEU A 35 3.66 -13.57 5.47
C LEU A 35 4.53 -14.41 6.42
N ALA A 36 4.04 -14.69 7.63
CA ALA A 36 4.75 -15.56 8.57
C ALA A 36 4.91 -17.01 8.07
N MET A 37 3.99 -17.47 7.22
CA MET A 37 4.06 -18.80 6.61
C MET A 37 5.11 -18.87 5.50
N ALA A 38 5.47 -17.73 4.90
CA ALA A 38 6.51 -17.61 3.88
C ALA A 38 7.93 -17.51 4.46
N LYS A 39 8.11 -17.82 5.76
CA LYS A 39 9.43 -17.78 6.40
C LYS A 39 10.38 -18.74 5.69
N SER A 40 11.45 -18.20 5.12
CA SER A 40 12.53 -18.97 4.49
C SER A 40 13.88 -18.48 4.96
N GLU A 41 14.84 -19.39 5.03
CA GLU A 41 16.25 -19.04 5.11
C GLU A 41 16.76 -18.68 3.70
N PRO A 42 17.78 -17.81 3.56
CA PRO A 42 18.50 -17.09 4.62
C PRO A 42 17.65 -15.97 5.27
N GLY A 43 17.80 -15.85 6.59
CA GLY A 43 17.26 -14.74 7.36
C GLY A 43 18.31 -13.64 7.59
N LEU A 44 17.89 -12.49 8.13
CA LEU A 44 18.79 -11.38 8.47
C LEU A 44 19.98 -11.81 9.35
N GLU A 45 19.75 -12.72 10.31
CA GLU A 45 20.78 -13.19 11.25
C GLU A 45 21.82 -14.09 10.58
N SER A 46 21.37 -15.12 9.86
CA SER A 46 22.26 -16.06 9.17
C SER A 46 23.11 -15.33 8.13
N GLU A 47 22.50 -14.39 7.41
CA GLU A 47 23.17 -13.63 6.36
C GLU A 47 24.17 -12.63 6.93
N SER A 48 23.78 -11.86 7.96
CA SER A 48 24.68 -10.93 8.64
C SER A 48 25.91 -11.63 9.25
N SER A 49 25.70 -12.80 9.86
CA SER A 49 26.79 -13.61 10.42
C SER A 49 27.71 -14.17 9.33
N SER A 50 27.13 -14.61 8.21
CA SER A 50 27.89 -15.04 7.03
C SER A 50 28.75 -13.91 6.48
N LEU A 51 28.19 -12.71 6.33
CA LEU A 51 28.91 -11.53 5.82
C LEU A 51 30.05 -11.07 6.75
N LEU A 52 29.87 -11.18 8.07
CA LEU A 52 30.96 -10.94 9.03
C LEU A 52 32.10 -11.95 8.85
N SER A 53 31.78 -13.23 8.59
CA SER A 53 32.79 -14.25 8.31
C SER A 53 33.53 -14.00 6.99
N LEU A 54 32.85 -13.44 5.99
CA LEU A 54 33.41 -13.00 4.72
C LEU A 54 34.15 -11.65 4.81
N HIS A 55 34.25 -11.08 6.01
CA HIS A 55 34.88 -9.79 6.27
C HIS A 55 34.26 -8.63 5.47
N GLN A 56 32.92 -8.63 5.36
CA GLN A 56 32.12 -7.56 4.77
C GLN A 56 31.27 -6.88 5.87
N PRO A 57 31.89 -6.16 6.82
CA PRO A 57 31.17 -5.58 7.95
C PRO A 57 30.20 -4.47 7.51
N GLY A 58 30.45 -3.78 6.40
CA GLY A 58 29.60 -2.69 5.95
C GLY A 58 28.17 -3.13 5.63
N VAL A 59 28.02 -4.19 4.83
CA VAL A 59 26.69 -4.75 4.50
C VAL A 59 26.03 -5.32 5.74
N SER A 60 26.81 -6.00 6.60
CA SER A 60 26.31 -6.54 7.87
C SER A 60 25.73 -5.45 8.77
N GLN A 61 26.36 -4.28 8.86
CA GLN A 61 25.84 -3.13 9.62
C GLN A 61 24.45 -2.67 9.14
N ILE A 62 24.22 -2.65 7.82
CA ILE A 62 22.92 -2.31 7.24
C ILE A 62 21.87 -3.37 7.58
N LEU A 63 22.22 -4.65 7.47
CA LEU A 63 21.31 -5.75 7.85
C LEU A 63 20.97 -5.73 9.34
N ILE A 64 21.94 -5.44 10.22
CA ILE A 64 21.72 -5.31 11.66
C ILE A 64 20.78 -4.14 11.95
N ARG A 65 20.97 -3.00 11.28
CA ARG A 65 20.07 -1.84 11.42
C ARG A 65 18.66 -2.17 10.97
N ALA A 66 18.51 -2.84 9.83
CA ALA A 66 17.20 -3.32 9.37
C ALA A 66 16.57 -4.32 10.35
N ALA A 67 17.36 -5.20 10.96
CA ALA A 67 16.92 -6.15 11.98
C ALA A 67 16.41 -5.46 13.27
N GLN A 68 17.09 -4.40 13.71
CA GLN A 68 16.64 -3.55 14.84
C GLN A 68 15.28 -2.91 14.55
N ILE A 69 15.10 -2.37 13.34
CA ILE A 69 13.84 -1.74 12.91
C ILE A 69 12.72 -2.77 12.82
N ALA A 70 13.02 -3.92 12.22
CA ALA A 70 12.11 -5.05 12.08
C ALA A 70 11.78 -5.75 13.42
N ARG A 71 12.53 -5.46 14.50
CA ARG A 71 12.40 -6.08 15.83
C ARG A 71 12.42 -7.61 15.74
N THR A 72 13.44 -8.16 15.10
CA THR A 72 13.66 -9.62 15.09
C THR A 72 14.13 -10.09 16.47
N PRO A 73 13.84 -11.34 16.87
CA PRO A 73 14.12 -11.82 18.23
C PRO A 73 15.62 -11.92 18.55
N ASP A 74 16.48 -12.16 17.56
CA ASP A 74 17.92 -12.43 17.75
C ASP A 74 18.84 -11.22 17.46
N VAL A 75 18.30 -9.99 17.41
CA VAL A 75 19.08 -8.77 17.10
C VAL A 75 20.21 -8.53 18.08
N GLU A 76 19.99 -8.75 19.39
CA GLU A 76 20.99 -8.47 20.41
C GLU A 76 22.26 -9.32 20.22
N ARG A 77 22.11 -10.57 19.78
CA ARG A 77 23.26 -11.45 19.52
C ARG A 77 24.10 -10.96 18.34
N LEU A 78 23.46 -10.43 17.30
CA LEU A 78 24.13 -9.88 16.13
C LEU A 78 24.86 -8.58 16.45
N VAL A 79 24.28 -7.72 17.29
CA VAL A 79 24.94 -6.47 17.72
C VAL A 79 26.22 -6.81 18.50
N VAL A 80 26.15 -7.76 19.43
CA VAL A 80 27.33 -8.19 20.21
C VAL A 80 28.40 -8.84 19.34
N SER A 81 28.02 -9.62 18.31
CA SER A 81 28.99 -10.23 17.40
C SER A 81 29.67 -9.18 16.52
N PHE A 82 28.93 -8.16 16.08
CA PHE A 82 29.46 -7.03 15.33
C PHE A 82 30.40 -6.18 16.17
N GLU A 83 30.04 -5.81 17.40
CA GLU A 83 30.90 -5.04 18.32
C GLU A 83 32.23 -5.76 18.58
N ARG A 84 32.21 -7.09 18.72
CA ARG A 84 33.43 -7.89 18.88
C ARG A 84 34.32 -7.85 17.63
N TYR A 85 33.71 -7.85 16.43
CA TYR A 85 34.44 -7.70 15.18
C TYR A 85 35.06 -6.31 15.05
N GLU A 86 34.31 -5.26 15.40
CA GLU A 86 34.75 -3.86 15.36
C GLU A 86 35.98 -3.61 16.22
N VAL A 87 36.01 -4.15 17.44
CA VAL A 87 37.17 -4.08 18.34
C VAL A 87 38.40 -4.77 17.74
N SER A 88 38.19 -5.85 16.98
CA SER A 88 39.28 -6.65 16.38
C SER A 88 39.82 -6.01 15.10
N TYR A 89 38.95 -5.39 14.29
CA TYR A 89 39.29 -4.85 12.97
C TYR A 89 38.64 -3.47 12.71
N PRO A 90 39.09 -2.41 13.39
CA PRO A 90 38.46 -1.09 13.29
C PRO A 90 38.64 -0.40 11.92
N SER A 91 39.67 -0.76 11.14
CA SER A 91 39.83 -0.24 9.77
C SER A 91 38.84 -0.87 8.78
N HIS A 92 38.53 -2.16 8.93
CA HIS A 92 37.57 -2.86 8.08
C HIS A 92 36.14 -2.33 8.25
N VAL A 93 35.74 -2.00 9.48
CA VAL A 93 34.40 -1.44 9.77
C VAL A 93 34.27 -0.06 9.13
N ARG A 94 35.28 0.80 9.28
CA ARG A 94 35.29 2.13 8.63
C ARG A 94 35.18 2.03 7.11
N GLN A 95 35.92 1.12 6.48
CA GLN A 95 35.80 0.88 5.04
C GLN A 95 34.51 0.18 4.64
N GLY A 96 33.92 -0.59 5.55
CA GLY A 96 32.83 -1.52 5.27
C GLY A 96 33.28 -2.80 4.55
N HIS A 97 34.58 -3.00 4.31
CA HIS A 97 35.14 -4.14 3.59
C HIS A 97 36.58 -4.43 4.07
N ALA A 98 37.03 -5.68 3.98
CA ALA A 98 38.43 -6.03 4.30
C ALA A 98 39.44 -5.73 3.19
N GLN A 99 38.98 -5.60 1.94
CA GLN A 99 39.89 -5.22 0.85
C GLN A 99 40.20 -3.73 0.90
N GLY A 100 41.47 -3.45 1.18
CA GLY A 100 42.01 -2.13 1.50
C GLY A 100 42.23 -1.18 0.34
N VAL A 101 41.24 -0.98 -0.56
CA VAL A 101 41.36 0.03 -1.64
C VAL A 101 41.67 1.42 -1.07
N PHE A 102 41.14 1.72 0.12
CA PHE A 102 41.37 2.97 0.84
C PHE A 102 42.32 2.82 2.04
N GLU A 103 42.86 1.63 2.33
CA GLU A 103 43.79 1.40 3.46
C GLU A 103 45.02 2.34 3.46
N PRO A 104 45.71 2.58 2.33
CA PRO A 104 46.85 3.51 2.31
C PRO A 104 46.42 4.96 2.50
N VAL A 105 45.14 5.28 2.28
CA VAL A 105 44.58 6.63 2.46
C VAL A 105 44.06 6.83 3.89
N LEU A 106 43.51 5.79 4.50
CA LEU A 106 42.89 5.84 5.83
C LEU A 106 43.89 5.93 6.98
N THR A 107 45.13 5.48 6.78
CA THR A 107 46.22 5.66 7.74
C THR A 107 46.62 7.13 7.92
N GLU A 108 46.34 8.00 6.94
CA GLU A 108 46.62 9.45 7.00
C GLU A 108 45.44 10.28 7.55
N LEU A 109 44.26 9.68 7.75
CA LEU A 109 43.04 10.39 8.11
C LEU A 109 42.73 10.27 9.61
N PRO A 110 42.80 11.38 10.39
CA PRO A 110 42.28 11.39 11.75
C PRO A 110 40.75 11.51 11.74
N GLY A 111 40.04 10.61 12.45
CA GLY A 111 38.63 10.77 12.80
C GLY A 111 37.68 9.59 12.53
N GLU A 112 36.45 9.74 13.05
CA GLU A 112 35.21 8.92 12.88
C GLU A 112 34.50 9.23 11.55
N ILE A 113 35.23 9.37 10.44
CA ILE A 113 34.59 9.65 9.15
C ILE A 113 34.19 8.34 8.50
N ASP A 114 32.89 8.06 8.50
CA ASP A 114 32.33 6.80 7.99
C ASP A 114 31.99 6.87 6.47
N ASN A 115 31.62 8.05 5.96
CA ASN A 115 31.07 8.18 4.61
C ASN A 115 32.13 8.35 3.51
N VAL A 116 31.95 7.64 2.39
CA VAL A 116 32.88 7.66 1.24
C VAL A 116 33.04 9.06 0.65
N MET A 117 31.93 9.81 0.54
CA MET A 117 31.98 11.12 -0.10
C MET A 117 32.87 12.10 0.68
N GLU A 118 32.88 12.02 2.01
CA GLU A 118 33.71 12.89 2.83
C GLU A 118 35.21 12.59 2.68
N TRP A 119 35.58 11.32 2.45
CA TRP A 119 36.94 10.96 2.06
C TRP A 119 37.30 11.56 0.70
N MET A 120 36.40 11.43 -0.27
CA MET A 120 36.60 11.92 -1.64
C MET A 120 36.65 13.44 -1.76
N MET A 121 36.09 14.19 -0.81
CA MET A 121 36.19 15.66 -0.79
C MET A 121 37.60 16.16 -0.47
N ARG A 122 38.50 15.31 0.04
CA ARG A 122 39.88 15.68 0.32
C ARG A 122 40.76 15.59 -0.93
N ARG A 123 41.52 16.66 -1.19
CA ARG A 123 42.36 16.78 -2.39
C ARG A 123 43.50 15.75 -2.46
N SER A 124 44.05 15.32 -1.31
CA SER A 124 45.09 14.28 -1.25
C SER A 124 44.55 12.95 -1.79
N VAL A 125 43.36 12.56 -1.33
CA VAL A 125 42.67 11.33 -1.71
C VAL A 125 42.32 11.31 -3.19
N ARG A 126 41.79 12.42 -3.73
CA ARG A 126 41.50 12.51 -5.18
C ARG A 126 42.75 12.38 -6.04
N ARG A 127 43.90 12.90 -5.59
CA ARG A 127 45.16 12.82 -6.35
C ARG A 127 45.76 11.41 -6.33
N THR A 128 45.73 10.75 -5.17
CA THR A 128 46.24 9.38 -5.04
C THR A 128 45.39 8.42 -5.84
N LEU A 129 44.07 8.47 -5.67
CA LEU A 129 43.15 7.61 -6.42
C LEU A 129 43.15 7.97 -7.90
N GLY A 130 43.11 9.26 -8.24
CA GLY A 130 43.21 9.78 -9.61
C GLY A 130 44.39 9.25 -10.41
N SER A 131 45.51 8.94 -9.75
CA SER A 131 46.70 8.37 -10.40
C SER A 131 46.60 6.87 -10.71
N VAL A 132 45.67 6.16 -10.07
CA VAL A 132 45.36 4.73 -10.31
C VAL A 132 44.45 4.54 -11.53
N HIS A 133 43.93 5.64 -12.12
CA HIS A 133 43.00 5.61 -13.24
C HIS A 133 43.73 5.31 -14.56
N GLY A 134 43.52 4.12 -15.12
CA GLY A 134 44.07 3.78 -16.44
C GLY A 134 43.82 2.37 -16.95
N SER A 135 43.31 1.44 -16.13
CA SER A 135 43.16 0.02 -16.49
C SER A 135 41.72 -0.47 -16.69
N GLY A 136 40.72 0.41 -16.68
CA GLY A 136 39.30 0.08 -16.90
C GLY A 136 38.88 0.03 -18.38
N ASP A 137 37.63 -0.35 -18.66
CA ASP A 137 37.08 -0.38 -20.03
C ASP A 137 37.16 1.04 -20.63
N PRO A 138 37.82 1.24 -21.79
CA PRO A 138 37.88 2.55 -22.44
C PRO A 138 36.48 3.14 -22.77
N GLY A 139 35.44 2.30 -22.79
CA GLY A 139 34.04 2.67 -22.95
C GLY A 139 33.44 3.53 -21.84
N LEU A 140 33.92 3.38 -20.59
CA LEU A 140 33.25 3.86 -19.38
C LEU A 140 34.13 4.74 -18.48
N GLN A 141 35.26 5.24 -18.99
CA GLN A 141 36.11 6.19 -18.25
C GLN A 141 35.43 7.56 -18.11
N PHE A 142 34.58 7.72 -17.10
CA PHE A 142 33.76 8.91 -16.87
C PHE A 142 34.63 10.13 -16.59
N SER A 143 35.64 10.00 -15.73
CA SER A 143 36.53 11.12 -15.37
C SER A 143 37.28 11.69 -16.59
N LEU A 144 37.71 10.82 -17.52
CA LEU A 144 38.45 11.25 -18.72
C LEU A 144 37.52 11.84 -19.80
N ARG A 145 36.35 11.24 -20.03
CA ARG A 145 35.40 11.70 -21.05
C ARG A 145 34.67 12.97 -20.63
N VAL A 146 34.18 13.02 -19.40
CA VAL A 146 33.41 14.14 -18.86
C VAL A 146 34.34 15.26 -18.38
N GLY A 147 35.52 14.92 -17.85
CA GLY A 147 36.50 15.90 -17.38
C GLY A 147 37.25 16.66 -18.47
N SER A 148 37.29 16.13 -19.71
CA SER A 148 37.98 16.77 -20.84
C SER A 148 37.14 17.84 -21.54
N HIS A 149 35.82 17.84 -21.36
CA HIS A 149 34.90 18.76 -22.04
C HIS A 149 34.16 19.65 -21.03
N PRO A 150 34.13 20.98 -21.23
CA PRO A 150 33.43 21.90 -20.33
C PRO A 150 31.92 21.86 -20.62
N TRP A 151 31.24 20.84 -20.11
CA TRP A 151 29.79 20.76 -20.15
C TRP A 151 29.14 21.76 -19.19
N ASN A 152 27.98 22.30 -19.56
CA ASN A 152 27.15 23.11 -18.67
C ASN A 152 26.11 22.20 -18.02
N PHE A 153 26.45 21.68 -16.83
CA PHE A 153 25.51 20.88 -16.06
C PHE A 153 24.44 21.78 -15.41
N GLN A 154 23.23 21.26 -15.22
CA GLN A 154 22.13 21.96 -14.57
C GLN A 154 22.29 21.98 -13.05
N TRP A 155 22.78 20.89 -12.46
CA TRP A 155 22.85 20.68 -11.01
C TRP A 155 24.25 20.73 -10.42
N PHE A 156 25.29 20.56 -11.24
CA PHE A 156 26.67 20.50 -10.81
C PHE A 156 27.53 21.57 -11.48
N GLU A 157 28.63 21.94 -10.85
CA GLU A 157 29.67 22.73 -11.53
C GLU A 157 30.61 21.80 -12.29
N ALA A 158 31.12 22.30 -13.43
CA ALA A 158 32.02 21.52 -14.27
C ALA A 158 33.33 21.18 -13.51
N PRO A 159 33.91 19.99 -13.76
CA PRO A 159 35.18 19.60 -13.16
C PRO A 159 36.29 20.63 -13.52
N GLY A 160 37.18 20.91 -12.57
CA GLY A 160 38.23 21.93 -12.68
C GLY A 160 37.81 23.36 -12.32
N LYS A 161 36.51 23.66 -12.20
CA LYS A 161 36.01 24.98 -11.74
C LYS A 161 35.88 25.05 -10.21
N PRO A 162 35.91 26.25 -9.61
CA PRO A 162 35.55 26.42 -8.19
C PRO A 162 34.14 25.88 -7.94
N GLY A 163 34.00 24.87 -7.06
CA GLY A 163 32.72 24.18 -6.80
C GLY A 163 32.56 22.83 -7.52
N GLY A 164 33.33 22.55 -8.59
CA GLY A 164 33.27 21.31 -9.36
C GLY A 164 33.89 20.07 -8.69
N GLN A 165 34.40 20.21 -7.45
CA GLN A 165 35.06 19.12 -6.72
C GLN A 165 34.12 17.95 -6.44
N VAL A 166 32.83 18.23 -6.22
CA VAL A 166 31.81 17.21 -5.99
C VAL A 166 31.65 16.34 -7.24
N MET A 167 31.56 16.96 -8.42
CA MET A 167 31.48 16.24 -9.69
C MET A 167 32.75 15.42 -9.95
N GLU A 168 33.95 16.00 -9.75
CA GLU A 168 35.22 15.25 -9.87
C GLU A 168 35.25 14.02 -8.96
N SER A 169 34.80 14.15 -7.71
CA SER A 169 34.72 13.05 -6.76
C SER A 169 33.77 11.95 -7.23
N LEU A 170 32.60 12.32 -7.77
CA LEU A 170 31.61 11.36 -8.27
C LEU A 170 32.09 10.62 -9.52
N LEU A 171 32.76 11.33 -10.45
CA LEU A 171 33.33 10.71 -11.64
C LEU A 171 34.42 9.68 -11.27
N ILE A 172 35.30 10.02 -10.32
CA ILE A 172 36.30 9.08 -9.79
C ILE A 172 35.62 7.88 -9.10
N LEU A 173 34.53 8.10 -8.35
CA LEU A 173 33.81 7.01 -7.71
C LEU A 173 33.16 6.06 -8.71
N TRP A 174 32.55 6.58 -9.78
CA TRP A 174 32.03 5.75 -10.87
C TRP A 174 33.14 4.91 -11.51
N ASP A 175 34.29 5.53 -11.81
CA ASP A 175 35.45 4.84 -12.39
C ASP A 175 35.98 3.73 -11.45
N LEU A 176 36.04 3.98 -10.14
CA LEU A 176 36.48 2.99 -9.16
C LEU A 176 35.51 1.80 -9.03
N LEU A 177 34.20 2.08 -9.04
CA LEU A 177 33.17 1.04 -8.98
C LEU A 177 33.21 0.16 -10.24
N GLU A 178 33.47 0.76 -11.39
CA GLU A 178 33.62 0.04 -12.65
C GLU A 178 34.89 -0.82 -12.67
N GLN A 179 36.04 -0.25 -12.31
CA GLN A 179 37.32 -0.96 -12.24
C GLN A 179 37.28 -2.12 -11.24
N GLY A 180 36.58 -1.96 -10.12
CA GLY A 180 36.35 -3.02 -9.14
C GLY A 180 35.38 -4.10 -9.61
N GLY A 181 34.78 -3.97 -10.80
CA GLY A 181 33.78 -4.91 -11.32
C GLY A 181 32.51 -4.94 -10.49
N HIS A 182 32.23 -3.88 -9.72
CA HIS A 182 31.10 -3.82 -8.78
C HIS A 182 29.81 -3.34 -9.43
N LEU A 183 29.85 -2.85 -10.67
CA LEU A 183 28.64 -2.45 -11.40
C LEU A 183 27.98 -3.66 -12.05
N SER A 184 26.65 -3.74 -11.94
CA SER A 184 25.84 -4.70 -12.71
C SER A 184 25.91 -4.39 -14.21
N ASP A 185 25.70 -5.39 -15.06
CA ASP A 185 25.82 -5.21 -16.51
C ASP A 185 24.73 -4.28 -17.07
N SER A 186 23.51 -4.34 -16.53
CA SER A 186 22.42 -3.44 -16.92
C SER A 186 22.67 -1.99 -16.51
N LEU A 187 23.29 -1.75 -15.36
CA LEU A 187 23.70 -0.40 -14.94
C LEU A 187 24.85 0.12 -15.80
N LYS A 188 25.82 -0.73 -16.15
CA LYS A 188 26.88 -0.37 -17.11
C LYS A 188 26.30 0.05 -18.46
N ASP A 189 25.35 -0.70 -18.99
CA ASP A 189 24.73 -0.39 -20.28
C ASP A 189 23.91 0.91 -20.23
N TYR A 190 23.19 1.15 -19.14
CA TYR A 190 22.50 2.44 -18.90
C TYR A 190 23.49 3.62 -18.87
N LEU A 191 24.60 3.48 -18.15
CA LEU A 191 25.60 4.55 -18.07
C LEU A 191 26.35 4.74 -19.40
N ARG A 192 26.64 3.67 -20.14
CA ARG A 192 27.19 3.75 -21.50
C ARG A 192 26.24 4.51 -22.41
N GLN A 193 24.95 4.24 -22.33
CA GLN A 193 23.94 4.95 -23.11
C GLN A 193 23.90 6.43 -22.73
N CYS A 194 23.92 6.78 -21.45
CA CYS A 194 24.00 8.17 -21.01
C CYS A 194 25.26 8.87 -21.57
N LEU A 195 26.41 8.19 -21.58
CA LEU A 195 27.64 8.74 -22.16
C LEU A 195 27.59 8.88 -23.68
N LEU A 196 26.90 8.00 -24.40
CA LEU A 196 26.70 8.10 -25.84
C LEU A 196 25.77 9.27 -26.17
N ASP A 197 24.66 9.40 -25.44
CA ASP A 197 23.70 10.48 -25.58
C ASP A 197 24.40 11.84 -25.41
N LEU A 198 25.28 11.96 -24.40
CA LEU A 198 26.09 13.18 -24.18
C LEU A 198 26.93 13.60 -25.39
N ASN A 199 27.39 12.65 -26.22
CA ASN A 199 28.18 12.95 -27.42
C ASN A 199 27.31 13.36 -28.62
N GLU A 200 26.08 12.84 -28.73
CA GLU A 200 25.19 13.06 -29.88
C GLU A 200 24.28 14.29 -29.71
N ALA A 201 23.69 14.47 -28.53
CA ALA A 201 22.89 15.63 -28.16
C ALA A 201 23.02 15.84 -26.64
N PRO A 202 23.42 17.03 -26.14
CA PRO A 202 23.71 17.25 -24.73
C PRO A 202 22.44 17.24 -23.85
N ASN A 203 21.80 16.09 -23.71
CA ASN A 203 20.79 15.82 -22.71
C ASN A 203 21.49 15.37 -21.42
N LEU A 204 21.99 16.35 -20.68
CA LEU A 204 22.75 16.10 -19.44
C LEU A 204 21.86 15.62 -18.29
N ALA A 205 20.54 15.76 -18.38
CA ALA A 205 19.63 15.50 -17.27
C ALA A 205 19.71 14.05 -16.76
N SER A 206 19.79 13.06 -17.65
CA SER A 206 19.85 11.64 -17.27
C SER A 206 21.15 11.33 -16.51
N PHE A 207 22.29 11.79 -17.03
CA PHE A 207 23.60 11.59 -16.41
C PHE A 207 23.74 12.35 -15.09
N GLU A 208 23.24 13.58 -15.01
CA GLU A 208 23.21 14.35 -13.77
C GLU A 208 22.33 13.69 -12.71
N SER A 209 21.23 13.05 -13.10
CA SER A 209 20.40 12.26 -12.17
C SER A 209 21.15 11.07 -11.61
N ALA A 210 21.85 10.30 -12.44
CA ALA A 210 22.69 9.22 -11.96
C ALA A 210 23.79 9.72 -11.01
N CYS A 211 24.38 10.90 -11.28
CA CYS A 211 25.38 11.51 -10.39
C CYS A 211 24.78 11.99 -9.07
N ALA A 212 23.58 12.60 -9.09
CA ALA A 212 22.87 13.04 -7.90
C ALA A 212 22.44 11.84 -7.03
N ASP A 213 22.00 10.75 -7.67
CA ASP A 213 21.67 9.50 -6.99
C ASP A 213 22.91 8.92 -6.32
N LEU A 214 24.04 8.82 -7.04
CA LEU A 214 25.30 8.36 -6.46
C LEU A 214 25.75 9.26 -5.30
N LEU A 215 25.61 10.58 -5.41
CA LEU A 215 25.94 11.52 -4.33
C LEU A 215 25.13 11.26 -3.07
N SER A 216 23.82 11.00 -3.22
CA SER A 216 22.93 10.72 -2.09
C SER A 216 23.37 9.46 -1.32
N LEU A 217 23.80 8.43 -2.06
CA LEU A 217 24.30 7.17 -1.51
C LEU A 217 25.70 7.33 -0.90
N ALA A 218 26.64 7.96 -1.62
CA ALA A 218 28.02 8.13 -1.17
C ALA A 218 28.14 9.01 0.10
N ARG A 219 27.14 9.86 0.37
CA ARG A 219 27.06 10.66 1.61
C ARG A 219 26.59 9.85 2.82
N ARG A 220 26.00 8.67 2.63
CA ARG A 220 25.42 7.85 3.71
C ARG A 220 26.00 6.44 3.82
N MET A 221 26.76 6.00 2.82
CA MET A 221 27.32 4.66 2.73
C MET A 221 28.85 4.68 2.79
N ASN A 222 29.39 3.64 3.40
CA ASN A 222 30.83 3.33 3.39
C ASN A 222 31.18 2.61 2.06
N TRP A 223 32.47 2.50 1.74
CA TRP A 223 32.89 1.95 0.44
C TRP A 223 32.39 0.53 0.21
N GLY A 224 32.51 -0.33 1.22
CA GLY A 224 32.04 -1.71 1.16
C GLY A 224 30.54 -1.86 1.04
N GLN A 225 29.76 -0.90 1.57
CA GLN A 225 28.31 -0.88 1.39
C GLN A 225 27.98 -0.49 -0.05
N LEU A 226 28.59 0.60 -0.53
CA LEU A 226 28.39 1.10 -1.87
C LEU A 226 28.74 0.04 -2.93
N SER A 227 29.93 -0.55 -2.85
CA SER A 227 30.39 -1.56 -3.82
C SER A 227 29.51 -2.82 -3.82
N ALA A 228 29.04 -3.27 -2.65
CA ALA A 228 28.18 -4.44 -2.55
C ALA A 228 26.78 -4.19 -3.15
N PHE A 229 26.17 -3.03 -2.90
CA PHE A 229 24.84 -2.74 -3.42
C PHE A 229 24.84 -2.35 -4.90
N MET A 230 25.88 -1.68 -5.40
CA MET A 230 25.99 -1.36 -6.83
C MET A 230 25.96 -2.61 -7.72
N GLY A 231 26.43 -3.76 -7.21
CA GLY A 231 26.37 -5.04 -7.94
C GLY A 231 24.98 -5.66 -7.99
N LYS A 232 24.09 -5.27 -7.07
CA LYS A 232 22.70 -5.77 -6.95
C LYS A 232 21.67 -4.88 -7.64
N ILE A 233 22.04 -3.65 -7.98
CA ILE A 233 21.15 -2.70 -8.66
C ILE A 233 21.02 -3.09 -10.13
N SER A 234 19.87 -3.63 -10.52
CA SER A 234 19.63 -4.07 -11.91
C SER A 234 19.18 -2.96 -12.87
N GLY A 235 18.94 -1.73 -12.41
CA GLY A 235 18.52 -0.66 -13.32
C GLY A 235 18.44 0.72 -12.67
N PRO A 236 18.24 1.77 -13.49
CA PRO A 236 18.23 3.17 -13.02
C PRO A 236 17.09 3.46 -12.04
N LYS A 237 15.94 2.79 -12.20
CA LYS A 237 14.80 2.94 -11.27
C LYS A 237 15.14 2.48 -9.85
N VAL A 238 15.90 1.40 -9.71
CA VAL A 238 16.31 0.86 -8.40
C VAL A 238 17.35 1.76 -7.76
N LEU A 239 18.27 2.31 -8.56
CA LEU A 239 19.23 3.31 -8.11
C LEU A 239 18.52 4.56 -7.56
N GLN A 240 17.58 5.11 -8.33
CA GLN A 240 16.76 6.26 -7.94
C GLN A 240 15.93 5.98 -6.68
N ALA A 241 15.32 4.80 -6.58
CA ALA A 241 14.53 4.42 -5.40
C ALA A 241 15.39 4.33 -4.14
N LEU A 242 16.56 3.68 -4.21
CA LEU A 242 17.50 3.59 -3.10
C LEU A 242 18.04 4.98 -2.72
N ALA A 243 18.38 5.81 -3.71
CA ALA A 243 18.84 7.18 -3.52
C ALA A 243 17.78 8.07 -2.87
N ALA A 244 16.53 7.95 -3.27
CA ALA A 244 15.40 8.69 -2.69
C ALA A 244 15.19 8.31 -1.21
N GLU A 245 15.16 7.01 -0.88
CA GLU A 245 15.02 6.56 0.51
C GLU A 245 16.25 6.92 1.35
N ALA A 246 17.45 6.86 0.76
CA ALA A 246 18.67 7.37 1.38
C ALA A 246 18.57 8.86 1.66
N ALA A 247 18.06 9.69 0.75
CA ALA A 247 17.93 11.13 0.98
C ALA A 247 17.04 11.42 2.21
N VAL A 248 15.94 10.68 2.39
CA VAL A 248 14.97 10.88 3.48
C VAL A 248 15.54 10.51 4.85
N ASP A 249 15.91 9.26 5.08
CA ASP A 249 16.30 8.77 6.41
C ASP A 249 17.24 7.54 6.33
N SER A 250 18.19 7.43 7.26
CA SER A 250 19.09 6.27 7.34
C SER A 250 18.36 4.97 7.64
N ASP A 251 17.26 5.04 8.40
CA ASP A 251 16.47 3.85 8.76
C ASP A 251 15.68 3.32 7.56
N ARG A 252 15.11 4.21 6.75
CA ARG A 252 14.42 3.86 5.50
C ARG A 252 15.39 3.27 4.48
N MET A 253 16.56 3.88 4.34
CA MET A 253 17.66 3.34 3.54
C MET A 253 18.02 1.92 3.96
N ALA A 254 18.18 1.67 5.28
CA ALA A 254 18.57 0.36 5.78
C ALA A 254 17.53 -0.72 5.45
N VAL A 255 16.24 -0.42 5.61
CA VAL A 255 15.16 -1.34 5.25
C VAL A 255 15.13 -1.59 3.74
N PHE A 256 15.19 -0.56 2.91
CA PHE A 256 15.22 -0.72 1.45
C PHE A 256 16.43 -1.55 1.01
N ALA A 257 17.62 -1.22 1.50
CA ALA A 257 18.87 -1.91 1.15
C ALA A 257 18.85 -3.37 1.61
N ALA A 258 18.36 -3.66 2.81
CA ALA A 258 18.18 -5.03 3.28
C ALA A 258 17.16 -5.80 2.44
N SER A 259 16.05 -5.16 2.05
CA SER A 259 15.07 -5.76 1.13
C SER A 259 15.66 -6.01 -0.26
N LEU A 260 16.50 -5.10 -0.77
CA LEU A 260 17.21 -5.24 -2.04
C LEU A 260 18.19 -6.42 -2.00
N TRP A 261 18.83 -6.66 -0.86
CA TRP A 261 19.75 -7.79 -0.68
C TRP A 261 19.06 -9.15 -0.85
N PHE A 262 17.83 -9.28 -0.33
CA PHE A 262 17.03 -10.50 -0.38
C PHE A 262 16.09 -10.59 -1.59
N ALA A 263 15.86 -9.49 -2.32
CA ALA A 263 14.98 -9.49 -3.47
C ALA A 263 15.61 -10.25 -4.65
N GLU A 264 14.89 -11.24 -5.18
CA GLU A 264 15.26 -11.91 -6.43
C GLU A 264 15.02 -10.99 -7.64
N GLU A 265 13.95 -10.18 -7.59
CA GLU A 265 13.59 -9.21 -8.62
C GLU A 265 13.65 -7.77 -8.05
N PRO A 266 14.79 -7.07 -8.17
CA PRO A 266 14.99 -5.75 -7.56
C PRO A 266 14.15 -4.64 -8.20
N GLU A 267 13.73 -4.80 -9.46
CA GLU A 267 12.85 -3.83 -10.12
C GLU A 267 11.45 -3.79 -9.49
N ARG A 268 10.89 -4.96 -9.15
CA ARG A 268 9.59 -5.03 -8.46
C ARG A 268 9.62 -4.35 -7.10
N LEU A 269 10.77 -4.39 -6.41
CA LEU A 269 10.95 -3.67 -5.14
C LEU A 269 10.83 -2.15 -5.33
N ALA A 270 11.49 -1.59 -6.35
CA ALA A 270 11.40 -0.17 -6.66
C ALA A 270 9.98 0.23 -7.07
N GLU A 271 9.31 -0.58 -7.89
CA GLU A 271 7.92 -0.37 -8.30
C GLU A 271 6.95 -0.43 -7.11
N TYR A 272 7.22 -1.29 -6.13
CA TYR A 272 6.41 -1.38 -4.91
C TYR A 272 6.47 -0.09 -4.07
N TYR A 273 7.66 0.50 -3.90
CA TYR A 273 7.81 1.80 -3.23
C TYR A 273 7.13 2.94 -3.99
N GLN A 274 7.20 2.95 -5.32
CA GLN A 274 6.49 3.94 -6.13
C GLN A 274 4.97 3.82 -5.98
N ARG A 275 4.46 2.60 -5.88
CA ARG A 275 3.02 2.35 -5.78
C ARG A 275 2.46 2.60 -4.38
N PHE A 276 3.25 2.33 -3.34
CA PHE A 276 2.84 2.40 -1.94
C PHE A 276 3.82 3.21 -1.07
N PRO A 277 4.02 4.52 -1.33
CA PRO A 277 5.05 5.31 -0.63
C PRO A 277 4.83 5.43 0.88
N GLU A 278 3.57 5.37 1.34
CA GLU A 278 3.23 5.51 2.76
C GLU A 278 3.43 4.22 3.56
N THR A 279 3.15 3.05 2.97
CA THR A 279 3.20 1.77 3.70
C THR A 279 4.42 0.92 3.39
N ALA A 280 5.10 1.13 2.25
CA ALA A 280 6.19 0.27 1.79
C ALA A 280 7.28 0.04 2.84
N PHE A 281 7.70 1.10 3.55
CA PHE A 281 8.69 0.99 4.62
C PHE A 281 8.28 0.02 5.73
N LEU A 282 7.02 0.11 6.20
CA LEU A 282 6.50 -0.75 7.26
C LEU A 282 6.25 -2.17 6.74
N ASP A 283 5.79 -2.28 5.49
CA ASP A 283 5.44 -3.55 4.88
C ASP A 283 6.68 -4.42 4.69
N LEU A 284 7.75 -3.84 4.16
CA LEU A 284 9.03 -4.50 3.96
C LEU A 284 9.78 -4.72 5.27
N GLY A 285 9.71 -3.79 6.23
CA GLY A 285 10.22 -4.00 7.58
C GLY A 285 9.59 -5.23 8.24
N CYS A 286 8.29 -5.47 8.01
CA CYS A 286 7.61 -6.68 8.47
C CYS A 286 8.03 -7.92 7.68
N ALA A 287 8.20 -7.83 6.35
CA ALA A 287 8.65 -8.94 5.51
C ALA A 287 10.05 -9.44 5.87
N LEU A 288 10.97 -8.52 6.14
CA LEU A 288 12.34 -8.81 6.56
C LEU A 288 12.42 -9.66 7.85
N ARG A 289 11.40 -9.60 8.72
CA ARG A 289 11.33 -10.46 9.91
C ARG A 289 11.26 -11.94 9.57
N TYR A 290 10.77 -12.28 8.38
CA TYR A 290 10.60 -13.65 7.90
C TYR A 290 11.69 -14.06 6.90
N GLY A 291 12.72 -13.23 6.69
CA GLY A 291 13.86 -13.53 5.82
C GLY A 291 13.55 -13.36 4.33
N GLN A 292 14.34 -14.03 3.49
CA GLN A 292 14.22 -13.92 2.03
C GLN A 292 12.82 -14.29 1.52
N GLY A 293 12.24 -15.37 2.03
CA GLY A 293 10.92 -15.86 1.60
C GLY A 293 9.78 -14.88 1.90
N GLY A 294 9.90 -14.09 2.98
CA GLY A 294 8.93 -13.05 3.28
C GLY A 294 8.97 -11.90 2.27
N VAL A 295 10.18 -11.46 1.91
CA VAL A 295 10.37 -10.38 0.93
C VAL A 295 9.92 -10.83 -0.46
N SER A 296 10.34 -12.01 -0.93
CA SER A 296 9.92 -12.52 -2.23
C SER A 296 8.41 -12.70 -2.31
N TYR A 297 7.78 -13.28 -1.28
CA TYR A 297 6.33 -13.47 -1.26
C TYR A 297 5.54 -12.15 -1.26
N LEU A 298 6.04 -11.11 -0.57
CA LEU A 298 5.43 -9.77 -0.61
C LEU A 298 5.50 -9.17 -2.02
N LEU A 299 6.66 -9.28 -2.68
CA LEU A 299 6.88 -8.75 -4.03
C LEU A 299 6.11 -9.53 -5.10
N GLU A 300 5.95 -10.85 -4.94
CA GLU A 300 5.11 -11.68 -5.81
C GLU A 300 3.62 -11.32 -5.69
N ARG A 301 3.14 -11.08 -4.47
CA ARG A 301 1.74 -10.73 -4.23
C ARG A 301 1.41 -9.29 -4.61
N PHE A 302 2.39 -8.40 -4.50
CA PHE A 302 2.28 -6.97 -4.83
C PHE A 302 1.07 -6.28 -4.15
N LYS A 303 0.83 -6.64 -2.87
CA LYS A 303 -0.24 -6.07 -2.04
C LYS A 303 0.36 -5.45 -0.76
N PRO A 304 -0.17 -4.31 -0.27
CA PRO A 304 0.23 -3.72 1.01
C PRO A 304 -0.19 -4.61 2.19
N LEU A 305 0.52 -4.51 3.31
CA LEU A 305 0.14 -5.22 4.54
C LEU A 305 -0.90 -4.43 5.33
N VAL A 306 -1.81 -5.15 5.99
CA VAL A 306 -2.73 -4.53 6.96
C VAL A 306 -1.93 -4.06 8.18
N PRO A 307 -2.02 -2.77 8.56
CA PRO A 307 -1.30 -2.27 9.72
C PRO A 307 -1.69 -3.05 10.98
N SER A 308 -0.69 -3.57 11.71
CA SER A 308 -0.92 -4.38 12.92
C SER A 308 -1.67 -3.64 14.03
N LYS A 309 -1.61 -2.30 14.04
CA LYS A 309 -2.33 -1.43 14.98
C LYS A 309 -3.79 -1.17 14.58
N SER A 310 -4.21 -1.56 13.37
CA SER A 310 -5.60 -1.44 12.95
C SER A 310 -6.47 -2.42 13.72
N LEU A 311 -7.70 -2.01 14.04
CA LEU A 311 -8.71 -2.88 14.67
C LEU A 311 -8.88 -4.20 13.88
N HIS A 312 -8.81 -4.13 12.55
CA HIS A 312 -8.90 -5.29 11.67
C HIS A 312 -7.70 -6.23 11.80
N GLY A 313 -6.49 -5.68 11.98
CA GLY A 313 -5.27 -6.46 12.20
C GLY A 313 -5.25 -7.16 13.56
N GLN A 314 -5.73 -6.48 14.60
CA GLN A 314 -5.82 -7.07 15.94
C GLN A 314 -6.90 -8.16 16.02
N LEU A 315 -8.11 -7.88 15.56
CA LEU A 315 -9.21 -8.86 15.56
C LEU A 315 -8.88 -10.07 14.68
N GLY A 316 -8.28 -9.85 13.50
CA GLY A 316 -7.77 -10.92 12.65
C GLY A 316 -6.74 -11.78 13.38
N GLY A 317 -5.74 -11.14 14.00
CA GLY A 317 -4.69 -11.76 14.83
C GLY A 317 -5.19 -12.66 15.94
N TYR A 318 -6.19 -12.21 16.69
CA TYR A 318 -6.76 -13.01 17.77
C TYR A 318 -7.59 -14.19 17.23
N CYS A 319 -8.39 -13.97 16.19
CA CYS A 319 -9.23 -15.02 15.61
C CYS A 319 -8.39 -16.09 14.90
N SER A 320 -7.35 -15.71 14.18
CA SER A 320 -6.44 -16.64 13.51
C SER A 320 -5.65 -17.49 14.51
N ALA A 321 -5.15 -16.88 15.59
CA ALA A 321 -4.48 -17.57 16.68
C ALA A 321 -5.43 -18.57 17.37
N MET A 322 -6.68 -18.17 17.61
CA MET A 322 -7.72 -19.06 18.16
C MET A 322 -8.01 -20.26 17.26
N LEU A 323 -7.86 -20.11 15.95
CA LEU A 323 -8.00 -21.17 14.94
C LEU A 323 -6.68 -21.89 14.61
N GLY A 324 -5.60 -21.66 15.38
CA GLY A 324 -4.31 -22.32 15.18
C GLY A 324 -3.64 -22.00 13.85
N ASN A 325 -3.83 -20.79 13.32
CA ASN A 325 -3.32 -20.31 12.03
C ASN A 325 -3.72 -21.19 10.83
N LEU A 326 -4.82 -21.95 10.94
CA LEU A 326 -5.35 -22.74 9.81
C LEU A 326 -5.78 -21.82 8.65
N GLY A 327 -6.39 -20.67 8.95
CA GLY A 327 -6.78 -19.68 7.95
C GLY A 327 -5.59 -19.15 7.14
N ALA A 328 -4.48 -18.84 7.80
CA ALA A 328 -3.25 -18.39 7.15
C ALA A 328 -2.61 -19.49 6.28
N ARG A 329 -2.65 -20.76 6.72
CA ARG A 329 -2.17 -21.90 5.92
C ARG A 329 -3.00 -22.14 4.67
N VAL A 330 -4.33 -22.10 4.81
CA VAL A 330 -5.24 -22.24 3.66
C VAL A 330 -5.09 -21.07 2.70
N ALA A 331 -4.91 -19.86 3.23
CA ALA A 331 -4.57 -18.69 2.43
C ALA A 331 -3.32 -18.96 1.60
N PHE A 332 -2.19 -19.24 2.24
CA PHE A 332 -0.91 -19.46 1.58
C PHE A 332 -0.96 -20.50 0.44
N VAL A 333 -1.63 -21.65 0.66
CA VAL A 333 -1.65 -22.77 -0.30
C VAL A 333 -2.67 -22.58 -1.43
N ALA A 334 -3.85 -22.03 -1.14
CA ALA A 334 -5.02 -22.11 -2.03
C ALA A 334 -5.58 -20.75 -2.46
N HIS A 335 -4.72 -19.73 -2.66
CA HIS A 335 -5.17 -18.46 -3.23
C HIS A 335 -5.81 -18.66 -4.62
N PRO A 336 -6.95 -18.01 -4.96
CA PRO A 336 -7.69 -16.96 -4.23
C PRO A 336 -8.94 -17.45 -3.47
N TYR A 337 -9.16 -18.77 -3.37
CA TYR A 337 -10.37 -19.35 -2.76
C TYR A 337 -10.70 -18.92 -1.31
N PRO A 338 -9.73 -18.67 -0.41
CA PRO A 338 -10.02 -18.24 0.97
C PRO A 338 -10.81 -16.93 1.05
N ILE A 339 -10.63 -16.01 0.09
CA ILE A 339 -11.39 -14.76 0.04
C ILE A 339 -12.89 -15.07 -0.13
N LEU A 340 -13.22 -15.94 -1.09
CA LEU A 340 -14.61 -16.36 -1.31
C LEU A 340 -15.18 -17.10 -0.10
N LEU A 341 -14.37 -17.97 0.53
CA LEU A 341 -14.77 -18.69 1.73
C LEU A 341 -15.08 -17.73 2.88
N ARG A 342 -14.24 -16.71 3.10
CA ARG A 342 -14.47 -15.66 4.11
C ARG A 342 -15.82 -14.99 3.89
N TRP A 343 -16.11 -14.53 2.67
CA TRP A 343 -17.36 -13.86 2.36
C TRP A 343 -18.59 -14.77 2.52
N LEU A 344 -18.46 -16.04 2.13
CA LEU A 344 -19.51 -17.03 2.30
C LEU A 344 -19.78 -17.28 3.79
N CYS A 345 -18.74 -17.41 4.61
CA CYS A 345 -18.86 -17.56 6.06
C CYS A 345 -19.51 -16.33 6.72
N MET A 346 -19.14 -15.11 6.31
CA MET A 346 -19.80 -13.88 6.79
C MET A 346 -21.28 -13.85 6.41
N ALA A 347 -21.60 -14.17 5.15
CA ALA A 347 -22.98 -14.21 4.65
C ALA A 347 -23.83 -15.23 5.42
N MET A 348 -23.31 -16.44 5.62
CA MET A 348 -23.99 -17.50 6.36
C MET A 348 -24.16 -17.16 7.84
N GLY A 349 -23.14 -16.60 8.47
CA GLY A 349 -23.22 -16.17 9.88
C GLY A 349 -24.26 -15.07 10.09
N LEU A 350 -24.33 -14.12 9.15
CA LEU A 350 -25.30 -13.03 9.20
C LEU A 350 -26.73 -13.53 8.90
N LEU A 351 -26.89 -14.52 8.02
CA LEU A 351 -28.17 -15.20 7.80
C LEU A 351 -28.67 -15.85 9.10
N CYS A 352 -27.78 -16.53 9.83
CA CYS A 352 -28.10 -17.15 11.13
C CYS A 352 -28.53 -16.12 12.17
N TRP A 353 -27.87 -14.97 12.26
CA TRP A 353 -28.28 -13.88 13.16
C TRP A 353 -29.61 -13.26 12.79
N LEU A 354 -29.85 -12.93 11.51
CA LEU A 354 -31.14 -12.39 11.07
C LEU A 354 -32.28 -13.39 11.29
N ARG A 355 -32.02 -14.70 11.13
CA ARG A 355 -32.95 -15.77 11.49
C ARG A 355 -33.24 -15.82 12.98
N CYS A 356 -32.21 -15.66 13.82
CA CYS A 356 -32.38 -15.59 15.27
C CYS A 356 -33.23 -14.38 15.67
N LEU A 357 -32.99 -13.20 15.08
CA LEU A 357 -33.75 -11.99 15.36
C LEU A 357 -35.23 -12.14 14.99
N ASN A 358 -35.53 -12.79 13.86
CA ASN A 358 -36.91 -13.11 13.46
C ASN A 358 -37.62 -14.11 14.40
N LEU A 359 -36.87 -14.88 15.20
CA LEU A 359 -37.43 -15.80 16.19
C LEU A 359 -37.72 -15.13 17.54
N LEU A 360 -37.17 -13.93 17.79
CA LEU A 360 -37.41 -13.17 19.00
C LEU A 360 -38.74 -12.40 18.89
N PRO A 361 -39.72 -12.66 19.77
CA PRO A 361 -41.07 -12.08 19.66
C PRO A 361 -41.13 -10.56 19.87
N ILE A 362 -40.05 -9.96 20.41
CA ILE A 362 -39.93 -8.51 20.65
C ILE A 362 -39.59 -7.76 19.35
N LEU A 363 -38.90 -8.42 18.41
CA LEU A 363 -38.45 -7.86 17.13
C LEU A 363 -39.22 -8.40 15.93
N SER A 364 -40.33 -9.10 16.16
CA SER A 364 -41.34 -9.38 15.14
C SER A 364 -42.54 -8.42 15.27
N PRO A 365 -42.41 -7.10 14.98
CA PRO A 365 -43.54 -6.17 15.11
C PRO A 365 -44.61 -6.36 14.04
N TRP A 366 -44.38 -7.20 13.03
CA TRP A 366 -45.21 -7.29 11.83
C TRP A 366 -45.75 -8.70 11.77
N GLY A 367 -47.08 -8.82 11.74
CA GLY A 367 -47.86 -10.04 12.01
C GLY A 367 -47.53 -11.25 11.13
N GLN A 368 -48.37 -12.29 11.23
CA GLN A 368 -48.21 -13.58 10.54
C GLN A 368 -48.08 -13.40 9.01
N SER A 369 -46.85 -13.16 8.57
CA SER A 369 -46.45 -13.08 7.17
C SER A 369 -46.24 -14.50 6.65
N ASP A 370 -46.52 -14.70 5.37
CA ASP A 370 -46.23 -15.96 4.70
C ASP A 370 -44.75 -16.32 4.87
N LYS A 371 -44.47 -17.56 5.28
CA LYS A 371 -43.09 -18.08 5.47
C LYS A 371 -42.19 -17.83 4.25
N ALA A 372 -42.76 -17.81 3.04
CA ALA A 372 -42.05 -17.55 1.79
C ALA A 372 -41.62 -16.07 1.63
N ILE A 373 -42.44 -15.12 2.08
CA ILE A 373 -42.14 -13.68 2.03
C ILE A 373 -41.06 -13.37 3.07
N ASP A 374 -41.19 -13.94 4.28
CA ASP A 374 -40.18 -13.81 5.33
C ASP A 374 -38.82 -14.39 4.91
N TRP A 375 -38.81 -15.50 4.15
CA TRP A 375 -37.58 -16.07 3.59
C TRP A 375 -36.92 -15.12 2.59
N ARG A 376 -37.67 -14.59 1.61
CA ARG A 376 -37.14 -13.63 0.62
C ARG A 376 -36.62 -12.35 1.28
N ARG A 377 -37.32 -11.84 2.29
CA ARG A 377 -36.88 -10.69 3.08
C ARG A 377 -35.56 -10.97 3.81
N THR A 378 -35.45 -12.12 4.48
CA THR A 378 -34.23 -12.48 5.21
C THR A 378 -33.03 -12.62 4.27
N VAL A 379 -33.19 -13.23 3.10
CA VAL A 379 -32.12 -13.39 2.11
C VAL A 379 -31.68 -12.05 1.53
N THR A 380 -32.63 -11.17 1.19
CA THR A 380 -32.30 -9.83 0.65
C THR A 380 -31.56 -8.96 1.67
N TRP A 381 -31.98 -8.97 2.93
CA TRP A 381 -31.24 -8.32 4.01
C TRP A 381 -29.82 -8.87 4.15
N THR A 382 -29.70 -10.21 4.19
CA THR A 382 -28.40 -10.87 4.31
C THR A 382 -27.47 -10.46 3.18
N ALA A 383 -27.95 -10.50 1.94
CA ALA A 383 -27.17 -10.14 0.76
C ALA A 383 -26.71 -8.68 0.83
N MET A 384 -27.62 -7.76 1.19
CA MET A 384 -27.29 -6.35 1.27
C MET A 384 -26.31 -6.01 2.39
N THR A 385 -26.52 -6.55 3.59
CA THR A 385 -25.63 -6.29 4.73
C THR A 385 -24.27 -6.97 4.54
N THR A 386 -24.22 -8.12 3.87
CA THR A 386 -22.94 -8.76 3.50
C THR A 386 -22.19 -7.89 2.50
N LEU A 387 -22.88 -7.34 1.51
CA LEU A 387 -22.27 -6.48 0.51
C LEU A 387 -21.78 -5.16 1.13
N LEU A 388 -22.54 -4.58 2.06
CA LEU A 388 -22.09 -3.45 2.86
C LEU A 388 -20.89 -3.81 3.74
N ALA A 389 -20.92 -4.98 4.39
CA ALA A 389 -19.80 -5.48 5.19
C ALA A 389 -18.55 -5.71 4.34
N ILE A 390 -18.67 -6.16 3.09
CA ILE A 390 -17.56 -6.26 2.15
C ILE A 390 -16.89 -4.90 1.95
N VAL A 391 -17.70 -3.88 1.67
CA VAL A 391 -17.18 -2.53 1.45
C VAL A 391 -16.51 -1.95 2.70
N CYS A 392 -17.11 -2.16 3.88
CA CYS A 392 -16.56 -1.64 5.13
C CYS A 392 -15.35 -2.42 5.66
N ALA A 393 -15.29 -3.73 5.40
CA ALA A 393 -14.24 -4.61 5.94
C ALA A 393 -12.97 -4.65 5.09
N GLU A 394 -13.01 -4.13 3.86
CA GLU A 394 -11.84 -4.08 2.99
C GLU A 394 -10.92 -2.91 3.33
N PRO A 395 -9.72 -3.18 3.87
CA PRO A 395 -8.73 -2.15 4.11
C PRO A 395 -8.19 -1.63 2.77
N PHE A 396 -7.73 -0.38 2.72
CA PHE A 396 -7.17 0.27 1.53
C PHE A 396 -8.16 0.53 0.37
N LEU A 397 -9.46 0.20 0.51
CA LEU A 397 -10.47 0.54 -0.50
C LEU A 397 -10.74 2.05 -0.59
N ALA A 398 -10.42 2.82 0.45
CA ALA A 398 -10.59 4.27 0.53
C ALA A 398 -9.28 5.04 0.35
N GLN A 399 -8.17 4.38 -0.02
CA GLN A 399 -6.94 5.08 -0.36
C GLN A 399 -6.88 5.31 -1.87
N ASP A 400 -6.56 6.53 -2.28
CA ASP A 400 -6.36 6.88 -3.67
C ASP A 400 -5.11 6.16 -4.19
N SER A 401 -5.29 5.27 -5.15
CA SER A 401 -4.20 4.48 -5.73
C SER A 401 -3.26 5.28 -6.64
N GLU A 402 -3.39 6.61 -6.66
CA GLU A 402 -2.74 7.53 -7.60
C GLU A 402 -1.81 8.52 -6.93
N SER A 403 -1.20 8.18 -5.79
CA SER A 403 0.03 8.86 -5.36
C SER A 403 1.25 8.08 -5.84
N SER A 404 1.36 7.86 -7.16
CA SER A 404 2.68 7.53 -7.70
C SER A 404 3.54 8.78 -7.53
N GLN A 405 4.29 8.83 -6.43
CA GLN A 405 5.41 9.73 -6.36
C GLN A 405 6.34 9.27 -7.47
N ASN A 406 6.30 9.97 -8.60
CA ASN A 406 7.43 9.95 -9.52
C ASN A 406 8.60 10.32 -8.63
N PHE A 407 9.52 9.38 -8.39
CA PHE A 407 10.72 9.65 -7.60
C PHE A 407 11.26 10.97 -8.10
N THR A 408 11.19 11.95 -7.22
CA THR A 408 11.27 13.36 -7.55
C THR A 408 12.52 13.59 -8.36
N THR A 409 12.35 13.89 -9.65
CA THR A 409 13.31 14.72 -10.35
C THR A 409 13.50 15.94 -9.45
N TRP A 410 14.69 16.08 -8.86
CA TRP A 410 15.00 17.15 -7.93
C TRP A 410 14.69 18.49 -8.61
N SER A 411 13.54 19.07 -8.30
CA SER A 411 13.15 20.40 -8.74
C SER A 411 13.41 21.34 -7.58
N PHE A 412 14.63 21.86 -7.51
CA PHE A 412 14.80 23.10 -6.76
C PHE A 412 13.90 24.15 -7.43
N PRO A 413 13.10 24.92 -6.67
CA PRO A 413 12.43 26.09 -7.21
C PRO A 413 13.55 27.07 -7.59
N VAL A 414 13.98 27.02 -8.84
CA VAL A 414 14.71 28.12 -9.44
C VAL A 414 13.76 29.30 -9.31
N LEU A 415 14.23 30.36 -8.65
CA LEU A 415 13.63 31.69 -8.69
C LEU A 415 13.65 32.16 -10.15
N VAL A 416 12.71 31.63 -10.95
CA VAL A 416 12.28 32.25 -12.18
C VAL A 416 11.32 33.34 -11.73
N ASP A 417 11.69 34.57 -12.08
CA ASP A 417 10.90 35.77 -11.82
C ASP A 417 9.41 35.52 -12.08
N HIS A 418 8.60 35.92 -11.10
CA HIS A 418 7.16 35.86 -11.20
C HIS A 418 6.67 36.70 -12.38
N GLU A 419 6.19 36.05 -13.43
CA GLU A 419 5.13 36.57 -14.31
C GLU A 419 4.63 35.43 -15.18
N ASP A 420 3.80 34.57 -14.59
CA ASP A 420 2.72 33.85 -15.28
C ASP A 420 1.89 33.13 -14.21
N GLN A 421 0.92 33.86 -13.65
CA GLN A 421 -0.20 33.23 -12.98
C GLN A 421 -1.02 32.48 -14.03
N ALA A 422 -0.57 31.27 -14.36
CA ALA A 422 -1.44 30.28 -14.96
C ALA A 422 -2.58 30.05 -13.97
N PHE A 423 -3.77 30.54 -14.34
CA PHE A 423 -5.02 30.13 -13.72
C PHE A 423 -5.07 28.60 -13.77
N GLY A 424 -4.76 27.95 -12.65
CA GLY A 424 -4.98 26.53 -12.50
C GLY A 424 -6.46 26.23 -12.80
N PRO A 425 -6.78 25.11 -13.45
CA PRO A 425 -8.16 24.76 -13.72
C PRO A 425 -8.91 24.68 -12.39
N MET A 426 -9.74 25.68 -12.09
CA MET A 426 -10.69 25.67 -10.97
C MET A 426 -11.84 24.71 -11.29
N MET A 427 -11.52 23.45 -11.56
CA MET A 427 -12.39 22.28 -11.60
C MET A 427 -11.53 21.07 -11.95
N ASP A 428 -10.44 20.86 -11.20
CA ASP A 428 -9.84 19.52 -11.11
C ASP A 428 -10.86 18.67 -10.34
N THR A 429 -11.86 18.18 -11.07
CA THR A 429 -12.87 17.25 -10.57
C THR A 429 -12.18 15.91 -10.52
N GLN A 430 -11.19 15.79 -9.63
CA GLN A 430 -10.47 14.56 -9.36
C GLN A 430 -11.52 13.58 -8.85
N PHE A 431 -11.97 12.68 -9.72
CA PHE A 431 -12.84 11.58 -9.36
C PHE A 431 -12.03 10.63 -8.47
N SER A 432 -11.86 11.00 -7.21
CA SER A 432 -11.17 10.18 -6.22
C SER A 432 -11.95 8.87 -6.06
N GLN A 433 -11.21 7.78 -5.90
CA GLN A 433 -11.76 6.45 -5.71
C GLN A 433 -12.71 6.43 -4.50
N VAL A 434 -12.44 7.26 -3.49
CA VAL A 434 -13.27 7.46 -2.30
C VAL A 434 -14.67 7.95 -2.65
N THR A 435 -14.78 8.85 -3.63
CA THR A 435 -16.07 9.41 -4.06
C THR A 435 -16.93 8.36 -4.74
N PHE A 436 -16.34 7.53 -5.61
CA PHE A 436 -17.04 6.38 -6.22
C PHE A 436 -17.44 5.33 -5.19
N LEU A 437 -16.59 5.08 -4.20
CA LEU A 437 -16.90 4.14 -3.13
C LEU A 437 -18.09 4.61 -2.30
N ALA A 438 -18.08 5.87 -1.87
CA ALA A 438 -19.18 6.49 -1.14
C ALA A 438 -20.48 6.46 -1.96
N LEU A 439 -20.39 6.78 -3.25
CA LEU A 439 -21.52 6.71 -4.19
C LEU A 439 -22.10 5.29 -4.26
N GLY A 440 -21.24 4.28 -4.38
CA GLY A 440 -21.62 2.86 -4.41
C GLY A 440 -22.35 2.45 -3.13
N VAL A 441 -21.84 2.84 -1.96
CA VAL A 441 -22.49 2.55 -0.66
C VAL A 441 -23.89 3.17 -0.59
N PHE A 442 -24.04 4.44 -0.96
CA PHE A 442 -25.35 5.10 -0.97
C PHE A 442 -26.32 4.44 -1.96
N PHE A 443 -25.85 4.08 -3.15
CA PHE A 443 -26.65 3.37 -4.14
C PHE A 443 -27.17 2.03 -3.58
N LEU A 444 -26.32 1.25 -2.92
CA LEU A 444 -26.71 -0.04 -2.34
C LEU A 444 -27.76 0.09 -1.24
N ILE A 445 -27.60 1.08 -0.36
CA ILE A 445 -28.60 1.37 0.68
C ILE A 445 -29.95 1.72 0.04
N GLN A 446 -29.95 2.55 -1.01
CA GLN A 446 -31.18 2.95 -1.72
C GLN A 446 -31.85 1.78 -2.45
N VAL A 447 -31.08 0.90 -3.09
CA VAL A 447 -31.59 -0.36 -3.66
C VAL A 447 -32.25 -1.23 -2.58
N GLY A 448 -31.65 -1.28 -1.40
CA GLY A 448 -32.23 -1.94 -0.23
C GLY A 448 -33.61 -1.44 0.12
N ILE A 449 -33.73 -0.14 0.35
CA ILE A 449 -34.98 0.52 0.72
C ILE A 449 -36.03 0.30 -0.38
N TYR A 450 -35.64 0.40 -1.65
CA TYR A 450 -36.51 0.12 -2.78
C TYR A 450 -37.05 -1.33 -2.77
N VAL A 451 -36.19 -2.33 -2.56
CA VAL A 451 -36.59 -3.74 -2.47
C VAL A 451 -37.52 -3.97 -1.26
N LEU A 452 -37.28 -3.32 -0.12
CA LEU A 452 -38.17 -3.40 1.05
C LEU A 452 -39.57 -2.88 0.74
N CYS A 453 -39.65 -1.74 0.06
CA CYS A 453 -40.92 -1.17 -0.36
C CYS A 453 -41.67 -2.11 -1.32
N LEU A 454 -40.97 -2.75 -2.27
CA LEU A 454 -41.57 -3.74 -3.17
C LEU A 454 -42.06 -5.01 -2.46
N ILE A 455 -41.29 -5.51 -1.48
CA ILE A 455 -41.70 -6.66 -0.67
C ILE A 455 -42.97 -6.32 0.10
N LYS A 456 -43.04 -5.14 0.71
CA LYS A 456 -44.19 -4.67 1.47
C LYS A 456 -45.42 -4.44 0.59
N LEU A 457 -45.24 -3.87 -0.59
CA LEU A 457 -46.31 -3.74 -1.57
C LEU A 457 -46.89 -5.11 -1.98
N LYS A 458 -46.02 -6.09 -2.22
CA LYS A 458 -46.44 -7.48 -2.53
C LYS A 458 -47.10 -8.19 -1.36
N GLU A 459 -46.72 -7.86 -0.13
CA GLU A 459 -47.35 -8.38 1.08
C GLU A 459 -48.79 -7.89 1.20
N ILE A 460 -49.03 -6.58 1.05
CA ILE A 460 -50.36 -5.97 1.05
C ILE A 460 -51.22 -6.54 -0.09
N GLN A 461 -50.64 -6.72 -1.28
CA GLN A 461 -51.30 -7.31 -2.44
C GLN A 461 -51.85 -8.72 -2.18
N LYS A 462 -51.10 -9.53 -1.43
CA LYS A 462 -51.44 -10.94 -1.18
C LYS A 462 -52.42 -11.16 -0.03
N GLN A 463 -52.63 -10.17 0.83
CA GLN A 463 -53.59 -10.30 1.92
C GLN A 463 -55.01 -10.42 1.36
N SER A 464 -55.79 -11.38 1.85
CA SER A 464 -57.21 -11.58 1.50
C SER A 464 -58.10 -10.59 2.28
N LEU A 465 -57.84 -9.30 2.11
CA LEU A 465 -58.59 -8.22 2.73
C LEU A 465 -59.45 -7.49 1.69
N ASP A 466 -60.52 -6.90 2.17
CA ASP A 466 -61.41 -6.03 1.39
C ASP A 466 -60.64 -4.84 0.80
N SER A 467 -61.06 -4.38 -0.38
CA SER A 467 -60.32 -3.39 -1.18
C SER A 467 -60.20 -2.03 -0.44
N GLN A 468 -61.21 -1.67 0.36
CA GLN A 468 -61.16 -0.48 1.23
C GLN A 468 -60.08 -0.58 2.32
N LEU A 469 -59.91 -1.76 2.93
CA LEU A 469 -58.89 -1.96 3.97
C LEU A 469 -57.49 -1.96 3.37
N LYS A 470 -57.31 -2.49 2.15
CA LYS A 470 -56.04 -2.41 1.42
C LYS A 470 -55.64 -0.98 1.08
N LEU A 471 -56.59 -0.15 0.68
CA LEU A 471 -56.34 1.28 0.44
C LEU A 471 -55.87 1.99 1.72
N ARG A 472 -56.53 1.76 2.85
CA ARG A 472 -56.10 2.34 4.14
C ARG A 472 -54.72 1.86 4.59
N LEU A 473 -54.39 0.59 4.36
CA LEU A 473 -53.05 0.06 4.65
C LEU A 473 -51.98 0.69 3.75
N LEU A 474 -52.30 0.91 2.47
CA LEU A 474 -51.40 1.59 1.54
C LEU A 474 -51.15 3.05 1.94
N ASP A 475 -52.18 3.74 2.43
CA ASP A 475 -52.08 5.12 2.94
C ASP A 475 -51.22 5.19 4.22
N ASN A 476 -51.33 4.19 5.10
CA ASN A 476 -50.53 4.12 6.32
C ASN A 476 -49.02 3.90 6.03
N GLU A 477 -48.71 3.15 4.96
CA GLU A 477 -47.34 2.83 4.56
C GLU A 477 -46.72 3.89 3.61
N ASP A 478 -47.43 4.96 3.26
CA ASP A 478 -46.95 5.97 2.31
C ASP A 478 -45.65 6.66 2.79
N ASN A 479 -45.53 6.88 4.11
CA ASN A 479 -44.31 7.39 4.73
C ASN A 479 -43.12 6.43 4.61
N MET A 480 -43.35 5.12 4.63
CA MET A 480 -42.30 4.12 4.41
C MET A 480 -41.89 4.09 2.94
N PHE A 481 -42.82 4.30 2.01
CA PHE A 481 -42.48 4.43 0.58
C PHE A 481 -41.63 5.68 0.28
N ASP A 482 -41.68 6.70 1.14
CA ASP A 482 -40.81 7.88 1.09
C ASP A 482 -39.48 7.71 1.86
N ALA A 483 -39.22 6.55 2.47
CA ALA A 483 -38.00 6.30 3.25
C ALA A 483 -36.70 6.53 2.46
N GLY A 484 -36.69 6.24 1.16
CA GLY A 484 -35.51 6.46 0.31
C GLY A 484 -35.14 7.95 0.22
N LEU A 485 -36.13 8.84 0.22
CA LEU A 485 -35.93 10.28 0.21
C LEU A 485 -35.34 10.76 1.55
N TYR A 486 -35.89 10.28 2.67
CA TYR A 486 -35.40 10.64 4.01
C TYR A 486 -33.95 10.19 4.23
N VAL A 487 -33.58 8.98 3.77
CA VAL A 487 -32.21 8.49 3.88
C VAL A 487 -31.25 9.26 2.98
N GLY A 488 -31.68 9.64 1.77
CA GLY A 488 -30.89 10.50 0.88
C GLY A 488 -30.63 11.88 1.49
N LEU A 489 -31.65 12.50 2.09
CA LEU A 489 -31.53 13.80 2.76
C LEU A 489 -30.66 13.71 4.03
N ALA A 490 -30.81 12.65 4.82
CA ALA A 490 -29.94 12.42 5.96
C ALA A 490 -28.46 12.26 5.54
N GLY A 491 -28.20 11.54 4.44
CA GLY A 491 -26.86 11.36 3.89
C GLY A 491 -26.19 12.67 3.44
N THR A 492 -26.95 13.58 2.82
CA THR A 492 -26.45 14.92 2.44
C THR A 492 -26.14 15.78 3.66
N VAL A 493 -27.05 15.85 4.63
CA VAL A 493 -26.84 16.62 5.87
C VAL A 493 -25.61 16.10 6.62
N LEU A 494 -25.48 14.78 6.78
CA LEU A 494 -24.32 14.18 7.44
C LEU A 494 -23.02 14.49 6.70
N SER A 495 -23.02 14.43 5.37
CA SER A 495 -21.85 14.77 4.56
C SER A 495 -21.43 16.23 4.69
N LEU A 496 -22.41 17.16 4.72
CA LEU A 496 -22.15 18.59 4.96
C LEU A 496 -21.61 18.85 6.38
N VAL A 497 -22.12 18.14 7.39
CA VAL A 497 -21.60 18.24 8.77
C VAL A 497 -20.16 17.74 8.84
N CYS A 498 -19.85 16.58 8.23
CA CYS A 498 -18.49 16.06 8.17
C CYS A 498 -17.52 17.02 7.43
N LEU A 499 -17.99 17.67 6.37
CA LEU A 499 -17.24 18.70 5.66
C LEU A 499 -16.96 19.92 6.56
N ALA A 500 -17.96 20.39 7.29
CA ALA A 500 -17.83 21.53 8.20
C ALA A 500 -16.86 21.24 9.37
N LEU A 501 -16.82 19.99 9.84
CA LEU A 501 -15.92 19.55 10.91
C LEU A 501 -14.49 19.23 10.41
N GLY A 502 -14.22 19.28 9.10
CA GLY A 502 -12.90 18.99 8.52
C GLY A 502 -12.42 17.55 8.69
N ILE A 503 -13.31 16.62 9.09
CA ILE A 503 -12.96 15.22 9.39
C ILE A 503 -12.72 14.42 8.11
N ILE A 504 -13.38 14.79 7.01
CA ILE A 504 -13.29 14.13 5.71
C ILE A 504 -13.32 15.24 4.65
N LYS A 505 -12.57 15.07 3.54
CA LYS A 505 -12.77 15.83 2.30
C LYS A 505 -13.70 15.03 1.36
N PRO A 506 -15.00 14.82 1.67
CA PRO A 506 -15.85 14.13 0.71
C PRO A 506 -16.00 15.05 -0.50
N GLY A 507 -15.95 14.48 -1.71
CA GLY A 507 -16.40 15.22 -2.88
C GLY A 507 -17.86 15.61 -2.66
N LEU A 508 -18.16 16.91 -2.67
CA LEU A 508 -19.52 17.46 -2.57
C LEU A 508 -20.52 16.70 -3.47
N MET A 509 -20.03 16.19 -4.61
CA MET A 509 -20.72 15.26 -5.52
C MET A 509 -21.35 14.03 -4.83
N ALA A 510 -20.65 13.32 -3.93
CA ALA A 510 -21.18 12.12 -3.29
C ALA A 510 -22.41 12.42 -2.42
N ALA A 511 -22.43 13.60 -1.78
CA ALA A 511 -23.58 14.08 -1.02
C ALA A 511 -24.77 14.28 -1.97
N TYR A 512 -24.62 15.12 -3.00
CA TYR A 512 -25.71 15.43 -3.95
C TYR A 512 -26.24 14.18 -4.66
N ALA A 513 -25.36 13.23 -4.99
CA ALA A 513 -25.76 11.99 -5.63
C ALA A 513 -26.60 11.07 -4.72
N SER A 514 -26.37 11.10 -3.39
CA SER A 514 -27.18 10.34 -2.42
C SER A 514 -28.65 10.77 -2.42
N THR A 515 -28.91 12.09 -2.43
CA THR A 515 -30.28 12.64 -2.58
C THR A 515 -30.89 12.30 -3.93
N LEU A 516 -30.10 12.40 -5.00
CA LEU A 516 -30.57 12.10 -6.35
C LEU A 516 -31.04 10.65 -6.46
N PHE A 517 -30.26 9.70 -5.94
CA PHE A 517 -30.67 8.30 -5.90
C PHE A 517 -31.97 8.10 -5.10
N GLY A 518 -32.09 8.72 -3.93
CA GLY A 518 -33.33 8.66 -3.13
C GLY A 518 -34.56 9.13 -3.91
N ILE A 519 -34.46 10.27 -4.60
CA ILE A 519 -35.54 10.80 -5.44
C ILE A 519 -35.88 9.83 -6.58
N ILE A 520 -34.88 9.31 -7.30
CA ILE A 520 -35.08 8.41 -8.44
C ILE A 520 -35.77 7.13 -7.97
N PHE A 521 -35.27 6.45 -6.95
CA PHE A 521 -35.81 5.17 -6.48
C PHE A 521 -37.24 5.31 -5.93
N VAL A 522 -37.54 6.36 -5.16
CA VAL A 522 -38.90 6.62 -4.66
C VAL A 522 -39.84 6.96 -5.81
N SER A 523 -39.40 7.77 -6.78
CA SER A 523 -40.22 8.11 -7.95
C SER A 523 -40.56 6.88 -8.79
N VAL A 524 -39.57 6.03 -9.05
CA VAL A 524 -39.75 4.75 -9.77
C VAL A 524 -40.72 3.84 -9.03
N LEU A 525 -40.57 3.71 -7.71
CA LEU A 525 -41.48 2.92 -6.87
C LEU A 525 -42.93 3.46 -6.96
N LYS A 526 -43.13 4.75 -6.71
CA LYS A 526 -44.46 5.36 -6.65
C LYS A 526 -45.15 5.35 -8.00
N ILE A 527 -44.45 5.70 -9.08
CA ILE A 527 -45.02 5.80 -10.44
C ILE A 527 -45.31 4.42 -11.03
N LEU A 528 -44.35 3.49 -10.95
CA LEU A 528 -44.47 2.20 -11.66
C LEU A 528 -45.16 1.11 -10.86
N HIS A 529 -45.13 1.16 -9.52
CA HIS A 529 -45.64 0.07 -8.70
C HIS A 529 -46.85 0.49 -7.84
N VAL A 530 -46.72 1.57 -7.06
CA VAL A 530 -47.78 1.99 -6.12
C VAL A 530 -49.00 2.56 -6.85
N ARG A 531 -48.79 3.49 -7.79
CA ARG A 531 -49.88 4.14 -8.54
C ARG A 531 -50.78 3.19 -9.33
N PRO A 532 -50.26 2.24 -10.15
CA PRO A 532 -51.13 1.31 -10.86
C PRO A 532 -51.90 0.40 -9.90
N TYR A 533 -51.28 0.00 -8.80
CA TYR A 533 -51.95 -0.83 -7.79
C TYR A 533 -53.07 -0.07 -7.07
N ARG A 534 -52.82 1.17 -6.63
CA ARG A 534 -53.87 2.03 -6.06
C ARG A 534 -55.03 2.23 -7.04
N ARG A 535 -54.73 2.41 -8.33
CA ARG A 535 -55.76 2.52 -9.38
C ARG A 535 -56.61 1.25 -9.52
N GLN A 536 -55.99 0.07 -9.46
CA GLN A 536 -56.71 -1.21 -9.51
C GLN A 536 -57.69 -1.34 -8.33
N LEU A 537 -57.24 -1.06 -7.11
CA LEU A 537 -58.09 -1.14 -5.91
C LEU A 537 -59.27 -0.17 -5.94
N ILE A 538 -59.07 1.06 -6.43
CA ILE A 538 -60.16 2.05 -6.57
C ILE A 538 -61.20 1.59 -7.60
N LEU A 539 -60.77 0.95 -8.69
CA LEU A 539 -61.68 0.41 -9.70
C LEU A 539 -62.44 -0.82 -9.20
N GLU A 540 -61.81 -1.67 -8.38
CA GLU A 540 -62.47 -2.79 -7.72
C GLU A 540 -63.49 -2.34 -6.67
N GLU A 541 -63.21 -1.26 -5.93
CA GLU A 541 -64.16 -0.66 -4.99
C GLU A 541 -65.33 0.03 -5.71
N ALA A 542 -65.08 0.66 -6.85
CA ALA A 542 -66.11 1.31 -7.66
C ALA A 542 -67.00 0.31 -8.43
N ALA A 543 -66.60 -0.97 -8.52
CA ALA A 543 -67.41 -2.02 -9.12
C ALA A 543 -68.46 -2.51 -8.10
N PRO A 544 -69.77 -2.47 -8.41
CA PRO A 544 -70.80 -2.93 -7.47
C PRO A 544 -70.64 -4.42 -7.15
N PRO A 545 -70.99 -4.87 -5.93
CA PRO A 545 -70.93 -6.29 -5.57
C PRO A 545 -71.88 -7.08 -6.47
N ALA A 546 -71.40 -8.21 -6.98
CA ALA A 546 -72.20 -9.18 -7.74
C ALA A 546 -73.22 -9.90 -6.87
#